data_AF-A0A9P4HEG6-F1
#
_entry.id   AF-A0A9P4HEG6-F1
#
_cell.length_a   1.000
_cell.length_b   1.000
_cell.length_c   1.000
_cell.angle_alpha   90.00
_cell.angle_beta   90.00
_cell.angle_gamma   90.00
#
_symmetry.space_group_name_H-M   'P 1'
#
loop_
_entity.id
_entity.type
_entity.pdbx_description
1 polymer ?
#
loop_
_entity_poly.entity_id
_entity_poly.type
_entity_poly.pdbx_seq_one_letter_code
_entity_poly.pdbx_strand_id
1 'polypeptide(L)'
;MRDLNVILPSTNSCAGAESGHNLDYSEVAIDLGREREKRVCNINSDQELDGSESSTLMRWDAVDMLGHKSLLHACNPGGYSVIVDKSTSDCIACKNDVEIALPYAIDVPSGHPIELDLKHALDAVHPLHVLAVHLALVTKPGAWWIALSYSEDRFPFVDGLYSSRPHLAGFPDTGLLWKLRDKRAVESSKEKVPSSTEDMTITHRPKIFNWVYVLERTNVPLVVRGAHI
;
A
#
# COMPACT_ATOMS: atom_id res chain seq x y z
N MET A 1 9.51 13.61 2.33
CA MET A 1 8.18 12.99 2.51
C MET A 1 8.42 11.71 3.31
N ARG A 2 7.61 11.41 4.34
CA ARG A 2 7.79 10.22 5.20
C ARG A 2 6.60 9.31 4.90
N ASP A 3 6.79 8.31 4.05
CA ASP A 3 5.73 7.51 3.46
C ASP A 3 5.84 6.07 3.97
N LEU A 4 5.48 5.91 5.24
CA LEU A 4 5.48 4.60 5.88
C LEU A 4 4.18 3.87 5.55
N ASN A 5 4.28 2.75 4.84
CA ASN A 5 3.22 1.76 4.76
C ASN A 5 3.45 0.71 5.84
N VAL A 6 2.46 0.49 6.69
CA VAL A 6 2.50 -0.59 7.69
C VAL A 6 1.66 -1.73 7.15
N ILE A 7 2.28 -2.86 6.87
CA ILE A 7 1.60 -4.07 6.45
C ILE A 7 1.60 -5.06 7.61
N LEU A 8 0.41 -5.48 8.07
CA LEU A 8 0.24 -6.42 9.17
C LEU A 8 0.08 -7.86 8.62
N PRO A 9 0.89 -8.83 9.08
CA PRO A 9 0.80 -10.21 8.65
C PRO A 9 -0.44 -10.92 9.22
N SER A 10 -0.90 -11.95 8.49
CA SER A 10 -2.03 -12.79 8.89
C SER A 10 -1.56 -14.03 9.66
N THR A 11 -2.11 -14.31 10.85
CA THR A 11 -2.00 -15.64 11.50
C THR A 11 -3.36 -16.36 11.57
N ASN A 12 -3.33 -17.69 11.45
CA ASN A 12 -4.47 -18.59 11.67
C ASN A 12 -4.36 -19.33 13.02
N SER A 13 -3.52 -18.86 13.95
CA SER A 13 -3.38 -19.49 15.26
C SER A 13 -3.16 -18.45 16.35
N CYS A 14 -3.96 -18.56 17.41
CA CYS A 14 -3.81 -17.82 18.66
C CYS A 14 -2.48 -18.20 19.36
N ALA A 15 -1.35 -17.61 18.96
CA ALA A 15 -0.11 -17.49 19.74
C ALA A 15 0.97 -16.79 18.90
N GLY A 16 1.14 -15.48 19.10
CA GLY A 16 2.26 -14.72 18.54
C GLY A 16 1.89 -13.26 18.35
N ALA A 17 2.63 -12.35 18.99
CA ALA A 17 2.44 -10.90 18.79
C ALA A 17 2.57 -10.57 17.29
N GLU A 18 1.58 -9.88 16.73
CA GLU A 18 1.59 -9.46 15.32
C GLU A 18 2.73 -8.45 15.11
N SER A 19 3.85 -8.89 14.53
CA SER A 19 4.94 -7.99 14.15
C SER A 19 4.56 -7.25 12.87
N GLY A 20 4.46 -5.93 12.93
CA GLY A 20 4.22 -5.09 11.76
C GLY A 20 5.39 -5.11 10.79
N HIS A 21 5.10 -5.02 9.49
CA HIS A 21 6.10 -4.90 8.43
C HIS A 21 6.00 -3.51 7.80
N ASN A 22 6.97 -2.66 8.10
CA ASN A 22 7.06 -1.31 7.59
C ASN A 22 7.81 -1.29 6.25
N LEU A 23 7.17 -0.74 5.23
CA LEU A 23 7.76 -0.53 3.91
C LEU A 23 7.88 0.97 3.63
N ASP A 24 9.00 1.38 3.07
CA ASP A 24 9.25 2.71 2.51
C ASP A 24 10.15 2.56 1.28
N TYR A 25 10.13 3.50 0.34
CA TYR A 25 11.06 3.49 -0.79
C TYR A 25 12.48 3.89 -0.36
N SER A 26 12.60 4.70 0.68
CA SER A 26 13.86 5.29 1.14
C SER A 26 14.54 4.42 2.21
N GLU A 27 15.73 3.92 1.90
CA GLU A 27 16.61 3.25 2.87
C GLU A 27 16.86 4.12 4.10
N VAL A 28 17.02 5.44 3.92
CA VAL A 28 17.21 6.38 5.03
C VAL A 28 16.00 6.43 5.95
N ALA A 29 14.78 6.40 5.42
CA ALA A 29 13.56 6.38 6.23
C ALA A 29 13.43 5.07 7.02
N ILE A 30 13.80 3.95 6.39
CA ILE A 30 13.85 2.63 7.01
C ILE A 30 14.86 2.60 8.16
N ASP A 31 16.08 3.10 7.95
CA ASP A 31 17.12 3.13 8.99
C ASP A 31 16.72 4.02 10.18
N LEU A 32 16.18 5.21 9.90
CA LEU A 32 15.63 6.08 10.95
C LEU A 32 14.47 5.42 11.71
N GLY A 33 13.64 4.63 11.03
CA GLY A 33 12.56 3.85 11.61
C GLY A 33 13.09 2.79 12.59
N ARG A 34 14.05 1.99 12.13
CA ARG A 34 14.74 0.97 12.95
C ARG A 34 15.44 1.60 14.16
N GLU A 35 16.15 2.70 13.98
CA GLU A 35 16.78 3.42 15.11
C GLU A 35 15.77 3.93 16.12
N ARG A 36 14.64 4.48 15.64
CA ARG A 36 13.58 4.98 16.50
C ARG A 36 12.94 3.84 17.29
N GLU A 37 12.69 2.70 16.66
CA GLU A 37 12.17 1.51 17.33
C GLU A 37 13.11 1.04 18.43
N LYS A 38 14.43 0.92 18.15
CA LYS A 38 15.44 0.56 19.17
C LYS A 38 15.43 1.51 20.37
N ARG A 39 15.34 2.82 20.13
CA ARG A 39 15.26 3.84 21.19
C ARG A 39 13.99 3.71 22.03
N VAL A 40 12.84 3.46 21.40
CA VAL A 40 11.54 3.35 22.08
C VAL A 40 11.44 2.05 22.89
N CYS A 41 11.94 0.94 22.34
CA CYS A 41 11.96 -0.35 23.01
C CYS A 41 13.06 -0.49 24.06
N ASN A 42 13.87 0.56 24.27
CA ASN A 42 14.99 0.59 25.21
C ASN A 42 15.97 -0.58 25.01
N ILE A 43 16.15 -1.00 23.75
CA ILE A 43 17.08 -2.07 23.38
C ILE A 43 18.47 -1.44 23.30
N ASN A 44 19.23 -1.58 24.37
CA ASN A 44 20.65 -1.25 24.36
C ASN A 44 21.42 -2.32 23.57
N SER A 45 22.35 -1.88 22.72
CA SER A 45 23.20 -2.75 21.89
C SER A 45 24.11 -3.72 22.66
N ASP A 46 24.16 -3.59 23.99
CA ASP A 46 25.12 -4.30 24.86
C ASP A 46 24.48 -5.48 25.62
N GLN A 47 23.21 -5.79 25.33
CA GLN A 47 22.53 -6.96 25.86
C GLN A 47 22.58 -8.10 24.84
N GLU A 48 23.67 -8.89 24.88
CA GLU A 48 23.65 -10.29 24.43
C GLU A 48 22.66 -11.05 25.32
N LEU A 49 21.39 -11.08 24.93
CA LEU A 49 20.35 -11.77 25.68
C LEU A 49 20.35 -13.25 25.34
N ASP A 50 20.82 -14.01 26.32
CA ASP A 50 20.51 -15.40 26.59
C ASP A 50 19.01 -15.67 26.42
N GLY A 51 18.64 -16.30 25.30
CA GLY A 51 17.62 -17.34 25.21
C GLY A 51 16.15 -17.09 25.62
N SER A 52 15.70 -15.91 26.03
CA SER A 52 14.31 -15.76 26.54
C SER A 52 13.63 -14.45 26.14
N GLU A 53 12.50 -14.62 25.43
CA GLU A 53 11.54 -13.63 24.91
C GLU A 53 12.07 -12.69 23.82
N SER A 54 12.00 -13.16 22.58
CA SER A 54 12.09 -12.31 21.38
C SER A 54 11.05 -11.20 21.48
N SER A 55 11.45 -10.00 21.89
CA SER A 55 10.69 -8.80 21.59
C SER A 55 10.55 -8.77 20.07
N THR A 56 9.35 -9.01 19.56
CA THR A 56 9.11 -9.10 18.12
C THR A 56 9.21 -7.69 17.55
N LEU A 57 10.45 -7.26 17.29
CA LEU A 57 10.75 -6.05 16.54
C LEU A 57 9.98 -6.09 15.22
N MET A 58 9.52 -4.93 14.78
CA MET A 58 8.90 -4.76 13.48
C MET A 58 9.91 -5.11 12.38
N ARG A 59 9.41 -5.62 11.27
CA ARG A 59 10.22 -5.75 10.05
C ARG A 59 10.25 -4.41 9.33
N TRP A 60 11.38 -4.07 8.74
CA TRP A 60 11.55 -2.83 7.98
C TRP A 60 12.32 -3.14 6.71
N ASP A 61 11.74 -2.86 5.55
CA ASP A 61 12.37 -3.11 4.25
C ASP A 61 12.17 -1.93 3.30
N ALA A 62 13.25 -1.59 2.56
CA ALA A 62 13.19 -0.61 1.50
C ALA A 62 12.66 -1.28 0.22
N VAL A 63 11.53 -0.79 -0.31
CA VAL A 63 10.79 -1.46 -1.39
C VAL A 63 10.29 -0.46 -2.43
N ASP A 64 10.56 -0.74 -3.70
CA ASP A 64 9.84 -0.13 -4.82
C ASP A 64 8.49 -0.81 -4.98
N MET A 65 7.44 -0.15 -4.49
CA MET A 65 6.07 -0.66 -4.56
C MET A 65 5.49 -0.69 -5.98
N LEU A 66 6.13 -0.04 -6.96
CA LEU A 66 5.77 -0.13 -8.38
C LEU A 66 6.57 -1.20 -9.13
N GLY A 67 7.49 -1.90 -8.44
CA GLY A 67 8.24 -3.04 -8.98
C GLY A 67 7.87 -4.34 -8.28
N HIS A 68 7.11 -5.21 -8.95
CA HIS A 68 6.66 -6.49 -8.34
C HIS A 68 7.81 -7.35 -7.80
N LYS A 69 8.98 -7.36 -8.46
CA LYS A 69 10.15 -8.11 -7.98
C LYS A 69 10.70 -7.56 -6.66
N SER A 70 10.76 -6.23 -6.52
CA SER A 70 11.20 -5.58 -5.28
C SER A 70 10.22 -5.90 -4.15
N LEU A 71 8.92 -5.83 -4.43
CA LEU A 71 7.90 -6.18 -3.45
C LEU A 71 7.99 -7.65 -3.02
N LEU A 72 8.09 -8.59 -3.97
CA LEU A 72 8.15 -10.02 -3.68
C LEU A 72 9.45 -10.47 -2.99
N HIS A 73 10.52 -9.67 -3.08
CA HIS A 73 11.74 -9.91 -2.30
C HIS A 73 11.51 -9.68 -0.79
N ALA A 74 10.70 -8.68 -0.43
CA ALA A 74 10.41 -8.35 0.97
C ALA A 74 9.12 -9.02 1.50
N CYS A 75 8.18 -9.32 0.60
CA CYS A 75 6.82 -9.70 0.96
C CYS A 75 6.43 -11.08 0.44
N ASN A 76 5.83 -11.89 1.32
CA ASN A 76 5.21 -13.15 0.93
C ASN A 76 3.89 -12.88 0.16
N PRO A 77 3.69 -13.49 -1.02
CA PRO A 77 2.39 -13.49 -1.69
C PRO A 77 1.28 -13.97 -0.75
N GLY A 78 0.15 -13.27 -0.72
CA GLY A 78 -0.97 -13.60 0.17
C GLY A 78 -0.67 -13.56 1.68
N GLY A 79 0.48 -13.01 2.11
CA GLY A 79 0.93 -13.07 3.50
C GLY A 79 0.25 -12.08 4.46
N TYR A 80 -0.46 -11.08 3.95
CA TYR A 80 -0.93 -9.95 4.76
C TYR A 80 -2.44 -9.83 4.84
N SER A 81 -2.93 -9.48 6.03
CA SER A 81 -4.36 -9.26 6.35
C SER A 81 -4.76 -7.80 6.32
N VAL A 82 -3.84 -6.88 6.62
CA VAL A 82 -4.12 -5.44 6.65
C VAL A 82 -2.94 -4.67 6.06
N ILE A 83 -3.23 -3.69 5.22
CA ILE A 83 -2.32 -2.65 4.76
C ILE A 83 -2.83 -1.33 5.33
N VAL A 84 -1.97 -0.60 5.99
CA VAL A 84 -2.19 0.79 6.40
C VAL A 84 -1.33 1.68 5.52
N ASP A 85 -2.00 2.40 4.64
CA ASP A 85 -1.41 3.37 3.72
C ASP A 85 -1.69 4.78 4.21
N LYS A 86 -0.64 5.49 4.62
CA LYS A 86 -0.79 6.81 5.21
C LYS A 86 -0.76 7.93 4.18
N SER A 87 0.18 7.89 3.24
CA SER A 87 0.38 8.91 2.21
C SER A 87 1.00 8.35 0.94
N THR A 88 1.29 7.05 0.91
CA THR A 88 1.97 6.43 -0.20
C THR A 88 1.12 6.49 -1.45
N SER A 89 -0.17 6.19 -1.37
CA SER A 89 -1.08 6.32 -2.52
C SER A 89 -1.10 7.75 -3.07
N ASP A 90 -1.09 8.77 -2.22
CA ASP A 90 -1.05 10.16 -2.66
C ASP A 90 0.25 10.49 -3.40
N CYS A 91 1.39 10.07 -2.83
CA CYS A 91 2.70 10.29 -3.45
C CYS A 91 2.84 9.57 -4.78
N ILE A 92 2.38 8.31 -4.85
CA ILE A 92 2.41 7.49 -6.06
C ILE A 92 1.50 8.10 -7.14
N ALA A 93 0.34 8.63 -6.77
CA ALA A 93 -0.59 9.24 -7.71
C ALA A 93 -0.07 10.54 -8.35
N CYS A 94 0.96 11.17 -7.78
CA CYS A 94 1.61 12.33 -8.38
C CYS A 94 2.69 11.96 -9.40
N LYS A 95 3.01 10.68 -9.57
CA LYS A 95 4.00 10.21 -10.56
C LYS A 95 3.36 10.12 -11.94
N ASN A 96 4.17 10.28 -12.98
CA ASN A 96 3.75 9.99 -14.36
C ASN A 96 3.34 8.52 -14.50
N ASP A 97 2.55 8.23 -15.53
CA ASP A 97 2.21 6.87 -15.92
C ASP A 97 3.47 6.01 -16.08
N VAL A 98 3.34 4.75 -15.69
CA VAL A 98 4.42 3.77 -15.71
C VAL A 98 4.31 2.98 -17.00
N GLU A 99 5.39 2.94 -17.78
CA GLU A 99 5.48 2.06 -18.95
C GLU A 99 5.60 0.61 -18.48
N ILE A 100 4.66 -0.23 -18.89
CA ILE A 100 4.64 -1.66 -18.57
C ILE A 100 4.63 -2.50 -19.84
N ALA A 101 5.32 -3.64 -19.79
CA ALA A 101 5.23 -4.64 -20.85
C ALA A 101 3.93 -5.44 -20.71
N LEU A 102 3.25 -5.66 -21.83
CA LEU A 102 2.09 -6.53 -21.93
C LEU A 102 2.43 -7.83 -22.68
N PRO A 103 1.85 -8.97 -22.28
CA PRO A 103 0.97 -9.14 -21.12
C PRO A 103 1.73 -8.91 -19.80
N TYR A 104 1.06 -8.30 -18.82
CA TYR A 104 1.70 -7.88 -17.57
C TYR A 104 2.19 -9.08 -16.76
N ALA A 105 3.27 -8.89 -16.00
CA ALA A 105 3.92 -9.98 -15.26
C ALA A 105 3.02 -10.64 -14.20
N ILE A 106 1.99 -9.94 -13.72
CA ILE A 106 1.00 -10.45 -12.78
C ILE A 106 -0.33 -10.56 -13.50
N ASP A 107 -1.01 -11.71 -13.34
CA ASP A 107 -2.30 -11.96 -13.99
C ASP A 107 -3.30 -12.68 -13.09
N VAL A 108 -4.56 -12.62 -13.49
CA VAL A 108 -5.61 -13.51 -13.00
C VAL A 108 -5.51 -14.82 -13.78
N PRO A 109 -5.35 -15.98 -13.12
CA PRO A 109 -5.40 -17.28 -13.79
C PRO A 109 -6.67 -17.41 -14.63
N SER A 110 -6.52 -17.49 -15.95
CA SER A 110 -7.61 -17.84 -16.87
C SER A 110 -7.33 -19.21 -17.45
N GLY A 111 -8.37 -20.05 -17.55
CA GLY A 111 -8.26 -21.38 -18.16
C GLY A 111 -8.12 -21.35 -19.68
N HIS A 112 -8.00 -20.16 -20.27
CA HIS A 112 -7.84 -19.96 -21.71
C HIS A 112 -6.35 -19.81 -22.05
N PRO A 113 -5.89 -20.41 -23.15
CA PRO A 113 -4.54 -20.16 -23.64
C PRO A 113 -4.33 -18.66 -23.80
N ILE A 114 -3.30 -18.13 -23.15
CA ILE A 114 -2.87 -16.75 -23.35
C ILE A 114 -2.42 -16.64 -24.81
N GLU A 115 -3.06 -15.78 -25.59
CA GLU A 115 -2.52 -15.38 -26.90
C GLU A 115 -1.20 -14.64 -26.67
N LEU A 116 -0.10 -15.40 -26.68
CA LEU A 116 1.27 -14.89 -26.62
C LEU A 116 1.65 -14.10 -27.90
N ASP A 117 0.74 -14.01 -28.87
CA ASP A 117 0.88 -13.18 -30.07
C ASP A 117 0.51 -11.70 -29.81
N LEU A 118 0.12 -11.36 -28.56
CA LEU A 118 0.26 -9.99 -28.07
C LEU A 118 1.73 -9.63 -28.13
N LYS A 119 2.14 -8.95 -29.21
CA LYS A 119 3.43 -8.26 -29.30
C LYS A 119 3.67 -7.56 -27.97
N HIS A 120 4.87 -7.72 -27.40
CA HIS A 120 5.30 -7.02 -26.19
C HIS A 120 5.16 -5.52 -26.40
N ALA A 121 3.96 -5.01 -26.14
CA ALA A 121 3.61 -3.61 -26.26
C ALA A 121 3.96 -2.99 -24.93
N LEU A 122 4.63 -1.85 -25.01
CA LEU A 122 4.73 -0.95 -23.87
C LEU A 122 3.48 -0.11 -23.87
N ASP A 123 2.78 -0.11 -22.75
CA ASP A 123 1.64 0.77 -22.55
C ASP A 123 1.80 1.54 -21.24
N ALA A 124 1.22 2.74 -21.21
CA ALA A 124 1.30 3.64 -20.08
C ALA A 124 0.13 3.37 -19.15
N VAL A 125 0.44 3.01 -17.90
CA VAL A 125 -0.59 2.75 -16.88
C VAL A 125 -0.39 3.68 -15.69
N HIS A 126 -1.46 4.33 -15.28
CA HIS A 126 -1.43 5.18 -14.10
C HIS A 126 -0.95 4.38 -12.87
N PRO A 127 0.02 4.89 -12.11
CA PRO A 127 0.78 4.09 -11.12
C PRO A 127 -0.06 3.52 -9.99
N LEU A 128 -1.22 4.12 -9.67
CA LEU A 128 -2.16 3.54 -8.70
C LEU A 128 -2.75 2.20 -9.12
N HIS A 129 -2.92 1.95 -10.42
CA HIS A 129 -3.38 0.63 -10.87
C HIS A 129 -2.29 -0.42 -10.67
N VAL A 130 -1.04 -0.07 -10.95
CA VAL A 130 0.13 -0.95 -10.68
C VAL A 130 0.23 -1.25 -9.18
N LEU A 131 0.14 -0.22 -8.33
CA LEU A 131 0.11 -0.38 -6.88
C LEU A 131 -1.04 -1.30 -6.44
N ALA A 132 -2.25 -1.11 -6.95
CA ALA A 132 -3.41 -1.91 -6.60
C ALA A 132 -3.23 -3.40 -6.94
N VAL A 133 -2.64 -3.72 -8.10
CA VAL A 133 -2.29 -5.10 -8.47
C VAL A 133 -1.24 -5.68 -7.52
N HIS A 134 -0.21 -4.91 -7.20
CA HIS A 134 0.89 -5.34 -6.34
C HIS A 134 0.44 -5.61 -4.89
N LEU A 135 -0.34 -4.69 -4.31
CA LEU A 135 -0.90 -4.87 -2.99
C LEU A 135 -1.88 -6.06 -2.95
N ALA A 136 -2.64 -6.28 -4.04
CA ALA A 136 -3.53 -7.43 -4.16
C ALA A 136 -2.79 -8.78 -4.26
N LEU A 137 -1.55 -8.79 -4.76
CA LEU A 137 -0.70 -9.97 -4.84
C LEU A 137 -0.17 -10.41 -3.46
N VAL A 138 0.21 -9.44 -2.62
CA VAL A 138 0.76 -9.74 -1.29
C VAL A 138 -0.30 -9.94 -0.21
N THR A 139 -1.56 -9.59 -0.47
CA THR A 139 -2.65 -9.74 0.50
C THR A 139 -3.49 -10.99 0.28
N LYS A 140 -3.97 -11.59 1.37
CA LYS A 140 -4.94 -12.68 1.30
C LYS A 140 -6.34 -12.16 0.93
N PRO A 141 -7.22 -12.99 0.34
CA PRO A 141 -8.63 -12.64 0.21
C PRO A 141 -9.26 -12.21 1.53
N GLY A 142 -10.09 -11.17 1.49
CA GLY A 142 -10.72 -10.56 2.66
C GLY A 142 -9.81 -9.61 3.45
N ALA A 143 -8.53 -9.43 3.06
CA ALA A 143 -7.65 -8.44 3.65
C ALA A 143 -8.14 -7.00 3.43
N TRP A 144 -7.69 -6.07 4.26
CA TRP A 144 -8.04 -4.66 4.16
C TRP A 144 -6.88 -3.80 3.71
N TRP A 145 -7.15 -2.85 2.82
CA TRP A 145 -6.27 -1.73 2.52
C TRP A 145 -6.95 -0.45 3.01
N ILE A 146 -6.42 0.06 4.13
CA ILE A 146 -6.89 1.26 4.79
C ILE A 146 -5.97 2.39 4.36
N ALA A 147 -6.50 3.30 3.53
CA ALA A 147 -5.72 4.40 2.98
C ALA A 147 -6.21 5.74 3.51
N LEU A 148 -5.28 6.56 4.01
CA LEU A 148 -5.50 7.98 4.28
C LEU A 148 -5.05 8.76 3.04
N SER A 149 -5.92 9.63 2.53
CA SER A 149 -5.63 10.44 1.34
C SER A 149 -6.11 11.88 1.48
N TYR A 150 -5.45 12.80 0.81
CA TYR A 150 -5.94 14.19 0.66
C TYR A 150 -6.98 14.35 -0.45
N SER A 151 -7.24 13.33 -1.27
CA SER A 151 -8.17 13.39 -2.40
C SER A 151 -9.43 12.59 -2.11
N GLU A 152 -10.58 13.13 -2.53
CA GLU A 152 -11.88 12.43 -2.50
C GLU A 152 -11.97 11.34 -3.59
N ASP A 153 -11.22 11.47 -4.68
CA ASP A 153 -11.31 10.56 -5.82
C ASP A 153 -9.97 9.85 -6.05
N ARG A 154 -9.28 9.48 -4.95
CA ARG A 154 -7.94 8.91 -5.01
C ARG A 154 -7.88 7.59 -5.77
N PHE A 155 -8.86 6.72 -5.61
CA PHE A 155 -8.84 5.36 -6.14
C PHE A 155 -9.79 5.23 -7.34
N PRO A 156 -9.33 5.49 -8.58
CA PRO A 156 -10.21 5.52 -9.75
C PRO A 156 -10.94 4.20 -10.02
N PHE A 157 -10.47 3.08 -9.49
CA PHE A 157 -11.01 1.74 -9.77
C PHE A 157 -12.11 1.26 -8.82
N VAL A 158 -12.45 2.00 -7.76
CA VAL A 158 -13.33 1.50 -6.68
C VAL A 158 -14.79 1.93 -6.78
N ASP A 159 -15.10 2.96 -7.56
CA ASP A 159 -16.45 3.56 -7.61
C ASP A 159 -17.39 2.92 -8.65
N GLY A 160 -17.01 1.79 -9.24
CA GLY A 160 -17.84 1.06 -10.22
C GLY A 160 -18.05 1.81 -11.55
N LEU A 161 -17.59 3.06 -11.66
CA LEU A 161 -17.53 3.82 -12.90
C LEU A 161 -16.47 3.18 -13.78
N TYR A 162 -16.91 2.44 -14.79
CA TYR A 162 -16.04 1.70 -15.71
C TYR A 162 -15.02 2.59 -16.44
N SER A 163 -15.32 3.89 -16.60
CA SER A 163 -14.53 4.85 -17.38
C SER A 163 -13.11 5.09 -16.88
N SER A 164 -12.80 4.73 -15.64
CA SER A 164 -11.51 4.96 -14.98
C SER A 164 -10.72 3.66 -14.76
N ARG A 165 -11.17 2.55 -15.38
CA ARG A 165 -10.44 1.28 -15.37
C ARG A 165 -9.54 1.20 -16.59
N PRO A 166 -8.29 0.71 -16.46
CA PRO A 166 -7.46 0.42 -17.61
C PRO A 166 -8.14 -0.70 -18.41
N HIS A 167 -8.69 -0.36 -19.59
CA HIS A 167 -9.22 -1.33 -20.55
C HIS A 167 -8.08 -1.97 -21.36
N LEU A 168 -7.08 -2.46 -20.65
CA LEU A 168 -5.82 -2.88 -21.24
C LEU A 168 -5.73 -4.40 -21.27
N ALA A 169 -5.81 -4.98 -22.46
CA ALA A 169 -5.69 -6.42 -22.66
C ALA A 169 -4.33 -6.92 -22.11
N GLY A 170 -4.36 -7.92 -21.24
CA GLY A 170 -3.18 -8.48 -20.60
C GLY A 170 -2.75 -7.77 -19.30
N PHE A 171 -3.49 -6.76 -18.83
CA PHE A 171 -3.33 -6.17 -17.49
C PHE A 171 -4.55 -6.51 -16.60
N PRO A 172 -4.37 -6.84 -15.30
CA PRO A 172 -5.49 -7.17 -14.42
C PRO A 172 -6.48 -6.01 -14.23
N ASP A 173 -7.79 -6.28 -14.29
CA ASP A 173 -8.81 -5.30 -13.91
C ASP A 173 -8.78 -5.06 -12.40
N THR A 174 -8.20 -3.92 -12.00
CA THR A 174 -8.10 -3.48 -10.60
C THR A 174 -9.45 -3.36 -9.87
N GLY A 175 -10.54 -3.09 -10.59
CA GLY A 175 -11.88 -3.04 -10.01
C GLY A 175 -12.44 -4.42 -9.63
N LEU A 176 -11.80 -5.51 -10.08
CA LEU A 176 -12.09 -6.87 -9.63
C LEU A 176 -11.27 -7.29 -8.41
N LEU A 177 -10.18 -6.58 -8.10
CA LEU A 177 -9.23 -6.94 -7.04
C LEU A 177 -9.62 -6.34 -5.69
N TRP A 178 -10.22 -5.16 -5.70
CA TRP A 178 -10.56 -4.39 -4.50
C TRP A 178 -12.03 -3.94 -4.52
N LYS A 179 -12.67 -4.01 -3.36
CA LYS A 179 -14.03 -3.52 -3.14
C LYS A 179 -14.03 -2.39 -2.10
N LEU A 180 -14.59 -1.23 -2.42
CA LEU A 180 -14.81 -0.17 -1.43
C LEU A 180 -15.81 -0.64 -0.37
N ARG A 181 -15.40 -0.58 0.91
CA ARG A 181 -16.25 -0.90 2.06
C ARG A 181 -16.69 0.34 2.82
N ASP A 182 -15.77 1.29 3.01
CA ASP A 182 -16.06 2.57 3.65
C ASP A 182 -15.22 3.68 3.02
N LYS A 183 -15.77 4.89 2.99
CA LYS A 183 -15.13 6.12 2.54
C LYS A 183 -15.70 7.26 3.38
N ARG A 184 -14.85 7.95 4.14
CA ARG A 184 -15.29 9.05 4.99
C ARG A 184 -14.29 10.18 5.07
N ALA A 185 -14.80 11.41 5.12
CA ALA A 185 -14.01 12.59 5.40
C ALA A 185 -13.70 12.68 6.91
N VAL A 186 -12.45 12.99 7.21
CA VAL A 186 -11.93 13.22 8.56
C VAL A 186 -11.39 14.65 8.60
N GLU A 187 -12.00 15.49 9.43
CA GLU A 187 -11.52 16.87 9.62
C GLU A 187 -10.20 16.83 10.40
N SER A 188 -9.16 17.46 9.86
CA SER A 188 -7.90 17.62 10.59
C SER A 188 -8.14 18.60 11.74
N SER A 189 -8.19 18.12 12.98
CA SER A 189 -8.32 18.98 14.16
C SER A 189 -7.17 19.98 14.19
N LYS A 190 -7.47 21.27 14.02
CA LYS A 190 -6.50 22.32 14.36
C LYS A 190 -6.61 22.60 15.85
N GLU A 191 -5.50 22.53 16.57
CA GLU A 191 -5.36 23.23 17.84
C GLU A 191 -5.78 24.68 17.63
N LYS A 192 -6.70 25.17 18.47
CA LYS A 192 -7.04 26.59 18.55
C LYS A 192 -5.81 27.31 19.07
N VAL A 193 -5.01 27.89 18.18
CA VAL A 193 -3.98 28.85 18.61
C VAL A 193 -4.72 30.05 19.25
N PRO A 194 -4.44 30.43 20.50
CA PRO A 194 -5.03 31.63 21.08
C PRO A 194 -4.53 32.82 20.24
N SER A 195 -5.45 33.59 19.66
CA SER A 195 -5.10 34.82 18.95
C SER A 195 -4.53 35.82 19.95
N SER A 196 -3.20 35.93 20.01
CA SER A 196 -2.57 37.11 20.55
C SER A 196 -2.66 38.22 19.52
N THR A 197 -3.00 39.42 20.01
CA THR A 197 -2.99 40.74 19.37
C THR A 197 -4.17 41.14 18.49
N GLU A 198 -4.78 42.23 18.92
CA GLU A 198 -5.80 43.06 18.30
C GLU A 198 -5.27 43.62 16.97
N ASP A 199 -5.56 42.96 15.85
CA ASP A 199 -5.70 43.62 14.54
C ASP A 199 -6.53 42.72 13.61
N MET A 200 -7.68 43.26 13.20
CA MET A 200 -8.79 42.54 12.57
C MET A 200 -8.51 42.18 11.10
N THR A 201 -7.68 41.17 10.87
CA THR A 201 -7.70 40.39 9.62
C THR A 201 -8.00 38.93 9.94
N ILE A 202 -9.30 38.61 10.00
CA ILE A 202 -9.75 37.22 10.09
C ILE A 202 -9.48 36.57 8.73
N THR A 203 -8.29 35.98 8.56
CA THR A 203 -8.02 35.14 7.39
C THR A 203 -8.78 33.84 7.58
N HIS A 204 -9.88 33.67 6.83
CA HIS A 204 -10.61 32.41 6.82
C HIS A 204 -9.68 31.30 6.33
N ARG A 205 -9.27 30.40 7.22
CA ARG A 205 -8.47 29.22 6.85
C ARG A 205 -9.44 28.11 6.45
N PRO A 206 -9.39 27.61 5.20
CA PRO A 206 -10.24 26.50 4.79
C PRO A 206 -10.09 25.32 5.75
N LYS A 207 -11.22 24.64 6.00
CA LYS A 207 -11.21 23.34 6.66
C LYS A 207 -10.40 22.38 5.79
N ILE A 208 -9.46 21.68 6.41
CA ILE A 208 -8.63 20.69 5.73
C ILE A 208 -9.20 19.33 6.11
N PHE A 209 -9.70 18.61 5.11
CA PHE A 209 -10.21 17.26 5.26
C PHE A 209 -9.20 16.29 4.66
N ASN A 210 -9.05 15.14 5.32
CA ASN A 210 -8.46 13.95 4.72
C ASN A 210 -9.58 12.93 4.53
N TRP A 211 -9.41 12.03 3.58
CA TRP A 211 -10.31 10.92 3.32
C TRP A 211 -9.70 9.63 3.82
N VAL A 212 -10.48 8.85 4.54
CA VAL A 212 -10.13 7.47 4.90
C VAL A 212 -10.92 6.54 4.00
N TYR A 213 -10.21 5.71 3.27
CA TYR A 213 -10.75 4.62 2.46
C TYR A 213 -10.51 3.31 3.17
N VAL A 214 -11.51 2.43 3.16
CA VAL A 214 -11.37 1.03 3.55
C VAL A 214 -11.72 0.19 2.34
N LEU A 215 -10.70 -0.40 1.73
CA LEU A 215 -10.83 -1.30 0.59
C LEU A 215 -10.66 -2.74 1.07
N GLU A 216 -11.49 -3.66 0.60
CA GLU A 216 -11.37 -5.08 0.90
C GLU A 216 -10.89 -5.86 -0.32
N ARG A 217 -9.91 -6.73 -0.10
CA ARG A 217 -9.38 -7.65 -1.10
C ARG A 217 -10.42 -8.70 -1.47
N THR A 218 -10.74 -8.80 -2.76
CA THR A 218 -11.70 -9.81 -3.26
C THR A 218 -11.10 -11.22 -3.30
N ASN A 219 -11.90 -12.21 -3.69
CA ASN A 219 -11.45 -13.60 -3.88
C ASN A 219 -10.78 -13.86 -5.25
N VAL A 220 -10.66 -12.85 -6.12
CA VAL A 220 -10.04 -13.02 -7.44
C VAL A 220 -8.55 -13.34 -7.25
N PRO A 221 -8.06 -14.52 -7.66
CA PRO A 221 -6.66 -14.88 -7.46
C PRO A 221 -5.73 -14.08 -8.37
N LEU A 222 -4.49 -13.89 -7.92
CA LEU A 222 -3.41 -13.32 -8.72
C LEU A 222 -2.20 -14.23 -8.67
N VAL A 223 -1.52 -14.39 -9.80
CA VAL A 223 -0.28 -15.15 -9.94
C VAL A 223 0.74 -14.37 -10.74
N VAL A 224 2.02 -14.63 -10.49
CA VAL A 224 3.10 -14.15 -11.35
C VAL A 224 3.20 -15.09 -12.55
N ARG A 225 3.13 -14.56 -13.78
CA ARG A 225 3.28 -15.35 -15.00
C ARG A 225 4.63 -16.04 -15.01
N GLY A 226 4.65 -17.32 -15.37
CA GLY A 226 5.88 -18.12 -15.42
C GLY A 226 6.42 -18.55 -14.05
N ALA A 227 5.72 -18.28 -12.94
CA ALA A 227 6.09 -18.80 -11.62
C ALA A 227 5.72 -20.29 -11.40
N HIS A 228 5.33 -21.00 -12.46
CA HIS A 228 5.29 -22.46 -12.46
C HIS A 228 6.68 -23.00 -12.80
N ILE A 229 7.47 -23.28 -11.77
CA ILE A 229 8.54 -24.28 -11.79
C ILE A 229 8.15 -25.36 -10.79
#